data_AF-A0R2W1-F1
#
_entry.id   AF-A0R2W1-F1
#
_cell.length_a   1.000
_cell.length_b   1.000
_cell.length_c   1.000
_cell.angle_alpha   90.00
_cell.angle_beta   90.00
_cell.angle_gamma   90.00
#
_symmetry.space_group_name_H-M   'P 1'
#
loop_
_entity.id
_entity.type
_entity.pdbx_description
1 polymer ?
#
loop_
_entity_poly.entity_id
_entity_poly.type
_entity_poly.pdbx_seq_one_letter_code
_entity_poly.pdbx_strand_id
1 'polypeptide(L)'
;MTAITNTAGTVRTSEALLRLAMRTDAVLVGISGIALLAAPRWFSELTGLPVAVEYGIGIFSVAYGIAVLALAGIERVRPAGIGTSVANAVCTVIAVVAAVTMSLTAAGVVILIGTGLYTAVMAEWQFVGARRIAA
;
A
#
# COMPACT_ATOMS: atom_id res chain seq x y z
N MET A 1 11.56 17.21 35.14
CA MET A 1 12.35 16.78 33.97
C MET A 1 11.82 15.51 33.31
N THR A 2 10.92 14.75 33.95
CA THR A 2 10.43 13.43 33.50
C THR A 2 9.37 13.48 32.38
N ALA A 3 8.54 14.53 32.33
CA ALA A 3 7.45 14.64 31.34
C ALA A 3 7.96 14.88 29.91
N ILE A 4 9.02 15.68 29.74
CA ILE A 4 9.58 16.05 28.42
C ILE A 4 10.19 14.82 27.73
N THR A 5 10.89 13.97 28.50
CA THR A 5 11.49 12.73 27.99
C THR A 5 10.44 11.73 27.49
N ASN A 6 9.29 11.65 28.16
CA ASN A 6 8.23 10.70 27.79
C ASN A 6 7.52 11.09 26.47
N THR A 7 7.31 12.39 26.25
CA THR A 7 6.72 12.90 25.01
C THR A 7 7.67 12.71 23.83
N ALA A 8 8.96 13.04 23.99
CA ALA A 8 9.96 12.86 22.94
C ALA A 8 10.14 11.38 22.54
N GLY A 9 10.12 10.46 23.51
CA GLY A 9 10.15 9.02 23.24
C GLY A 9 8.93 8.52 22.46
N THR A 10 7.73 8.99 22.83
CA THR A 10 6.47 8.61 22.17
C THR A 10 6.41 9.07 20.71
N VAL A 11 6.87 10.30 20.42
CA VAL A 11 6.93 10.83 19.04
C VAL A 11 7.87 9.99 18.18
N ARG A 12 9.09 9.70 18.65
CA ARG A 12 10.06 8.86 17.94
C ARG A 12 9.53 7.46 17.64
N THR A 13 8.86 6.83 18.59
CA THR A 13 8.27 5.50 18.39
C THR A 13 7.14 5.55 17.35
N SER A 14 6.35 6.62 17.34
CA SER A 14 5.25 6.80 16.38
C SER A 14 5.76 7.03 14.96
N GLU A 15 6.82 7.84 14.80
CA GLU A 15 7.51 8.01 13.52
C GLU A 15 8.13 6.70 13.02
N ALA A 16 8.77 5.93 13.91
CA ALA A 16 9.34 4.64 13.56
C ALA A 16 8.26 3.65 13.10
N LEU A 17 7.10 3.62 13.77
CA LEU A 17 5.95 2.78 13.39
C LEU A 17 5.41 3.16 12.02
N LEU A 18 5.22 4.47 11.75
CA LEU A 18 4.74 4.93 10.45
C LEU A 18 5.73 4.62 9.33
N ARG A 19 7.03 4.85 9.54
CA ARG A 19 8.08 4.51 8.58
C ARG A 19 8.14 3.02 8.30
N LEU A 20 7.95 2.19 9.32
CA LEU A 20 7.89 0.74 9.15
C LEU A 20 6.70 0.35 8.28
N ALA A 21 5.49 0.85 8.60
CA ALA A 21 4.29 0.58 7.81
C ALA A 21 4.47 0.97 6.33
N MET A 22 5.00 2.17 6.06
CA MET A 22 5.26 2.64 4.70
C MET A 22 6.30 1.77 3.98
N ARG A 23 7.40 1.38 4.64
CA ARG A 23 8.43 0.53 4.04
C ARG A 23 7.93 -0.88 3.75
N THR A 24 7.17 -1.46 4.67
CA THR A 24 6.54 -2.77 4.49
C THR A 24 5.60 -2.75 3.29
N ASP A 25 4.72 -1.75 3.21
CA ASP A 25 3.82 -1.57 2.06
C ASP A 25 4.62 -1.41 0.76
N ALA A 26 5.60 -0.50 0.72
CA ALA A 26 6.43 -0.23 -0.45
C ALA A 26 7.15 -1.47 -1.00
N VAL A 27 7.69 -2.32 -0.12
CA VAL A 27 8.38 -3.55 -0.51
C VAL A 27 7.39 -4.58 -1.04
N LEU A 28 6.27 -4.80 -0.34
CA LEU A 28 5.27 -5.79 -0.74
C LEU A 28 4.62 -5.43 -2.07
N VAL A 29 4.20 -4.18 -2.25
CA VAL A 29 3.59 -3.69 -3.49
C VAL A 29 4.61 -3.65 -4.63
N GLY A 30 5.86 -3.25 -4.37
CA GLY A 30 6.92 -3.23 -5.37
C GLY A 30 7.27 -4.62 -5.89
N ILE A 31 7.45 -5.61 -5.01
CA ILE A 31 7.70 -7.01 -5.39
C ILE A 31 6.51 -7.56 -6.18
N SER A 32 5.28 -7.29 -5.73
CA SER A 32 4.07 -7.74 -6.44
C SER A 32 4.01 -7.14 -7.85
N GLY A 33 4.35 -5.86 -7.99
CA GLY A 33 4.43 -5.19 -9.29
C GLY A 33 5.47 -5.81 -10.22
N ILE A 34 6.67 -6.13 -9.70
CA ILE A 34 7.71 -6.83 -10.47
C ILE A 34 7.20 -8.20 -10.93
N ALA A 35 6.52 -8.96 -10.07
CA ALA A 35 5.97 -10.26 -10.43
C ALA A 35 4.92 -10.13 -11.57
N LEU A 36 4.01 -9.15 -11.47
CA LEU A 36 3.03 -8.86 -12.52
C LEU A 36 3.70 -8.53 -13.85
N LEU A 37 4.75 -7.69 -13.84
CA LEU A 37 5.49 -7.32 -15.05
C LEU A 37 6.31 -8.45 -15.64
N ALA A 38 6.80 -9.39 -14.80
CA ALA A 38 7.56 -10.54 -15.25
C ALA A 38 6.68 -11.60 -15.93
N ALA A 39 5.43 -11.77 -15.50
CA ALA A 39 4.53 -12.81 -16.00
C ALA A 39 3.09 -12.34 -16.30
N PRO A 40 2.88 -11.24 -17.05
CA PRO A 40 1.57 -10.60 -17.16
C PRO A 40 0.54 -11.46 -17.89
N ARG A 41 0.96 -12.32 -18.82
CA ARG A 41 0.06 -13.27 -19.50
C ARG A 41 -0.45 -14.35 -18.54
N TRP A 42 0.44 -14.88 -17.71
CA TRP A 42 0.08 -15.88 -16.72
C TRP A 42 -0.89 -15.31 -15.68
N PHE A 43 -0.63 -14.08 -15.20
CA PHE A 43 -1.56 -13.40 -14.31
C PHE A 43 -2.89 -13.09 -15.00
N SER A 44 -2.88 -12.65 -16.26
CA SER A 44 -4.10 -12.42 -17.05
C SER A 44 -4.96 -13.67 -17.21
N GLU A 45 -4.35 -14.84 -17.45
CA GLU A 45 -5.06 -16.13 -17.47
C GLU A 45 -5.62 -16.50 -16.10
N LEU A 46 -4.86 -16.23 -15.03
CA LEU A 46 -5.25 -16.52 -13.66
C LEU A 46 -6.38 -15.60 -13.18
N THR A 47 -6.32 -14.31 -13.46
CA THR A 47 -7.28 -13.30 -12.96
C THR A 47 -8.48 -13.14 -13.88
N GLY A 48 -8.31 -13.38 -15.18
CA GLY A 48 -9.27 -13.01 -16.23
C GLY A 48 -9.17 -11.55 -16.67
N LEU A 49 -8.25 -10.76 -16.12
CA LEU A 49 -8.01 -9.39 -16.56
C LEU A 49 -7.31 -9.38 -17.92
N PRO A 50 -7.53 -8.35 -18.77
CA PRO A 50 -6.71 -8.17 -19.97
C PRO A 50 -5.23 -7.97 -19.61
N VAL A 51 -4.33 -8.55 -20.39
CA VAL A 51 -2.86 -8.43 -20.21
C VAL A 51 -2.41 -6.96 -20.08
N ALA A 52 -3.05 -6.03 -20.82
CA ALA A 52 -2.75 -4.60 -20.73
C ALA A 52 -3.08 -4.01 -19.35
N VAL A 53 -4.13 -4.49 -18.69
CA VAL A 53 -4.49 -4.09 -17.33
C VAL A 53 -3.46 -4.62 -16.33
N GLU A 54 -3.02 -5.87 -16.49
CA GLU A 54 -1.96 -6.45 -15.64
C GLU A 54 -0.64 -5.68 -15.75
N TYR A 55 -0.25 -5.26 -16.95
CA TYR A 55 0.88 -4.33 -17.14
C TYR A 55 0.66 -3.01 -16.42
N GLY A 56 -0.53 -2.42 -16.54
CA GLY A 56 -0.88 -1.17 -15.88
C GLY A 56 -0.76 -1.26 -14.36
N ILE A 57 -1.30 -2.32 -13.77
CA ILE A 57 -1.19 -2.60 -12.33
C ILE A 57 0.28 -2.80 -11.94
N GLY A 58 1.03 -3.60 -12.70
CA GLY A 58 2.45 -3.85 -12.43
C GLY A 58 3.30 -2.57 -12.45
N ILE A 59 3.16 -1.73 -13.48
CA ILE A 59 3.87 -0.46 -13.61
C ILE A 59 3.51 0.47 -12.44
N PHE A 60 2.21 0.60 -12.16
CA PHE A 60 1.72 1.40 -11.05
C PHE A 60 2.30 0.92 -9.72
N SER A 61 2.27 -0.38 -9.44
CA SER A 61 2.76 -0.98 -8.20
C SER A 61 4.24 -0.75 -7.98
N VAL A 62 5.08 -0.89 -9.02
CA VAL A 62 6.51 -0.60 -8.93
C VAL A 62 6.75 0.89 -8.69
N ALA A 63 6.11 1.77 -9.46
CA ALA A 63 6.26 3.21 -9.32
C ALA A 63 5.80 3.70 -7.93
N TYR A 64 4.65 3.20 -7.46
CA TYR A 64 4.11 3.46 -6.14
C TYR A 64 5.04 2.97 -5.05
N GLY A 65 5.54 1.73 -5.13
CA GLY A 65 6.51 1.18 -4.17
C GLY A 65 7.77 2.04 -4.05
N ILE A 66 8.35 2.46 -5.17
CA ILE A 66 9.51 3.38 -5.18
C ILE A 66 9.16 4.72 -4.52
N ALA A 67 8.03 5.32 -4.89
CA ALA A 67 7.60 6.60 -4.35
C ALA A 67 7.37 6.54 -2.83
N VAL A 68 6.66 5.51 -2.34
CA VAL A 68 6.40 5.32 -0.91
C VAL A 68 7.69 5.04 -0.15
N LEU A 69 8.63 4.28 -0.71
CA LEU A 69 9.92 4.03 -0.08
C LEU A 69 10.73 5.32 0.09
N ALA A 70 10.74 6.18 -0.92
CA ALA A 70 11.39 7.49 -0.86
C ALA A 70 10.69 8.41 0.16
N LEU A 71 9.36 8.44 0.15
CA LEU A 71 8.54 9.19 1.11
C LEU A 71 8.74 8.72 2.56
N ALA A 72 8.98 7.43 2.79
CA ALA A 72 9.31 6.90 4.11
C ALA A 72 10.69 7.36 4.63
N GLY A 73 11.51 7.98 3.78
CA GLY A 73 12.83 8.53 4.12
C GLY A 73 12.85 10.01 4.50
N ILE A 74 11.78 10.76 4.24
CA ILE A 74 11.77 12.23 4.48
C ILE A 74 11.72 12.55 5.98
N GLU A 75 12.16 13.74 6.37
CA GLU A 75 12.16 14.17 7.79
C GLU A 75 10.74 14.21 8.37
N ARG A 76 9.85 14.99 7.75
CA ARG A 76 8.43 15.08 8.13
C ARG A 76 7.61 13.97 7.47
N VAL A 77 7.64 12.77 8.05
CA VAL A 77 6.96 11.59 7.47
C VAL A 77 5.43 11.61 7.58
N ARG A 78 4.86 12.39 8.51
CA ARG A 78 3.41 12.38 8.81
C ARG A 78 2.51 12.70 7.60
N PRO A 79 2.74 13.79 6.83
CA PRO A 79 1.90 14.10 5.66
C PRO A 79 2.00 13.03 4.58
N ALA A 80 3.22 12.50 4.37
CA ALA A 80 3.44 11.42 3.43
C ALA A 80 2.69 10.14 3.83
N GLY A 81 2.75 9.76 5.10
CA GLY A 81 2.02 8.61 5.63
C GLY A 81 0.50 8.75 5.51
N ILE A 82 -0.06 9.96 5.69
CA ILE A 82 -1.49 10.22 5.44
C ILE A 82 -1.79 10.05 3.94
N GLY A 83 -0.96 10.60 3.06
CA GLY A 83 -1.12 10.45 1.61
C GLY A 83 -1.09 8.99 1.17
N THR A 84 -0.13 8.21 1.69
CA THR A 84 -0.02 6.76 1.43
C THR A 84 -1.24 6.00 1.95
N SER A 85 -1.72 6.35 3.15
CA SER A 85 -2.93 5.74 3.72
C SER A 85 -4.16 5.98 2.84
N VAL A 86 -4.35 7.21 2.36
CA VAL A 86 -5.44 7.55 1.44
C VAL A 86 -5.29 6.81 0.11
N ALA A 87 -4.09 6.75 -0.46
CA ALA A 87 -3.84 6.01 -1.70
C ALA A 87 -4.21 4.53 -1.56
N ASN A 88 -3.83 3.89 -0.45
CA ASN A 88 -4.21 2.52 -0.15
C ASN A 88 -5.72 2.34 0.01
N ALA A 89 -6.41 3.26 0.70
CA ALA A 89 -7.86 3.21 0.81
C ALA A 89 -8.55 3.34 -0.57
N VAL A 90 -8.03 4.19 -1.46
CA VAL A 90 -8.51 4.29 -2.84
C VAL A 90 -8.26 2.98 -3.60
N CYS A 91 -7.06 2.39 -3.47
CA CYS A 91 -6.75 1.08 -4.07
C CYS A 91 -7.67 -0.03 -3.55
N THR A 92 -8.06 -0.01 -2.27
CA THR A 92 -9.06 -0.93 -1.70
C THR A 92 -10.38 -0.81 -2.44
N VAL A 93 -10.89 0.41 -2.60
CA VAL A 93 -12.15 0.65 -3.30
C VAL A 93 -12.05 0.19 -4.76
N ILE A 94 -10.97 0.51 -5.46
CA ILE A 94 -10.73 0.08 -6.84
C ILE A 94 -10.74 -1.45 -6.93
N ALA A 95 -10.05 -2.15 -6.02
CA ALA A 95 -9.97 -3.61 -6.04
C ALA A 95 -11.35 -4.26 -5.81
N VAL A 96 -12.13 -3.76 -4.84
CA VAL A 96 -13.49 -4.27 -4.57
C VAL A 96 -14.44 -3.97 -5.74
N VAL A 97 -14.39 -2.77 -6.31
CA VAL A 97 -15.20 -2.41 -7.49
C VAL A 97 -14.83 -3.29 -8.68
N ALA A 98 -13.54 -3.50 -8.95
CA ALA A 98 -13.10 -4.39 -10.03
C ALA A 98 -13.58 -5.83 -9.80
N ALA A 99 -13.53 -6.33 -8.55
CA ALA A 99 -13.97 -7.67 -8.20
C ALA A 99 -15.46 -7.94 -8.52
N VAL A 100 -16.31 -6.89 -8.53
CA VAL A 100 -17.75 -7.03 -8.76
C VAL A 100 -18.21 -6.53 -10.13
N THR A 101 -17.40 -5.72 -10.82
CA THR A 101 -17.77 -5.14 -12.13
C THR A 101 -17.07 -5.80 -13.32
N MET A 102 -15.95 -6.51 -13.10
CA MET A 102 -15.19 -7.15 -14.18
C MET A 102 -15.53 -8.62 -14.33
N SER A 103 -15.40 -9.13 -15.57
CA SER A 103 -15.53 -10.55 -15.90
C SER A 103 -14.26 -11.31 -15.51
N LEU A 104 -14.14 -11.65 -14.24
CA LEU A 104 -12.98 -12.32 -13.66
C LEU A 104 -13.16 -13.83 -13.58
N THR A 105 -12.05 -14.56 -13.47
CA THR A 105 -12.11 -15.95 -12.99
C THR A 105 -12.42 -15.98 -11.49
N ALA A 106 -12.79 -17.15 -10.95
CA ALA A 106 -12.94 -17.31 -9.50
C ALA A 106 -11.64 -16.97 -8.73
N ALA A 107 -10.48 -17.34 -9.29
CA ALA A 107 -9.19 -16.99 -8.70
C ALA A 107 -8.94 -15.48 -8.75
N GLY A 108 -9.30 -14.81 -9.84
CA GLY A 108 -9.20 -13.35 -9.98
C GLY A 108 -10.02 -12.59 -8.95
N VAL A 109 -11.26 -13.03 -8.69
CA VAL A 109 -12.09 -12.45 -7.62
C VAL A 109 -11.40 -12.59 -6.27
N VAL A 110 -10.90 -13.79 -5.92
CA VAL A 110 -10.20 -14.03 -4.66
C VAL A 110 -8.95 -13.15 -4.56
N ILE A 111 -8.17 -13.04 -5.62
CA ILE A 111 -6.96 -12.20 -5.68
C ILE A 111 -7.33 -10.73 -5.45
N LEU A 112 -8.32 -10.18 -6.16
CA LEU A 112 -8.72 -8.78 -6.03
C LEU A 112 -9.31 -8.47 -4.65
N ILE A 113 -10.12 -9.36 -4.07
CA ILE A 113 -10.58 -9.20 -2.69
C ILE A 113 -9.41 -9.26 -1.71
N GLY A 114 -8.45 -10.16 -1.92
CA GLY A 114 -7.21 -10.23 -1.16
C GLY A 114 -6.39 -8.95 -1.25
N THR A 115 -6.24 -8.38 -2.45
CA THR A 115 -5.59 -7.07 -2.68
C THR A 115 -6.34 -5.95 -1.99
N GLY A 116 -7.68 -5.97 -2.01
CA GLY A 116 -8.52 -5.01 -1.29
C GLY A 116 -8.28 -5.08 0.22
N LEU A 117 -8.27 -6.29 0.79
CA LEU A 117 -7.98 -6.49 2.21
C LEU A 117 -6.56 -6.06 2.58
N TYR A 118 -5.56 -6.42 1.76
CA TYR A 118 -4.18 -6.01 1.94
C TYR A 118 -4.05 -4.48 2.00
N THR A 119 -4.61 -3.79 1.01
CA THR A 119 -4.54 -2.32 0.94
C THR A 119 -5.30 -1.67 2.10
N ALA A 120 -6.43 -2.24 2.54
CA ALA A 120 -7.16 -1.73 3.70
C ALA A 120 -6.34 -1.84 5.00
N VAL A 121 -5.66 -2.97 5.21
CA VAL A 121 -4.76 -3.18 6.36
C VAL A 121 -3.61 -2.19 6.33
N MET A 122 -2.99 -1.96 5.16
CA MET A 122 -1.91 -0.99 5.03
C MET A 122 -2.39 0.45 5.26
N ALA A 123 -3.57 0.80 4.74
CA ALA A 123 -4.19 2.10 4.98
C ALA A 123 -4.38 2.36 6.48
N GLU A 124 -4.95 1.41 7.22
CA GLU A 124 -5.18 1.54 8.67
C GLU A 124 -3.85 1.60 9.43
N TRP A 125 -2.86 0.77 9.10
CA TRP A 125 -1.57 0.79 9.79
C TRP A 125 -0.87 2.14 9.61
N GLN A 126 -0.86 2.70 8.40
CA GLN A 126 -0.31 4.00 8.10
C GLN A 126 -1.09 5.12 8.80
N PHE A 127 -2.43 5.03 8.84
CA PHE A 127 -3.27 6.00 9.53
C PHE A 127 -3.03 6.01 11.04
N VAL A 128 -2.96 4.83 11.67
CA VAL A 128 -2.66 4.68 13.09
C VAL A 128 -1.29 5.25 13.42
N GLY A 129 -0.28 5.01 12.58
CA GLY A 129 1.05 5.62 12.74
C GLY A 129 1.01 7.14 12.66
N ALA A 130 0.36 7.70 11.64
CA ALA A 130 0.25 9.14 11.44
C ALA A 130 -0.54 9.84 12.56
N ARG A 131 -1.63 9.22 13.06
CA ARG A 131 -2.47 9.77 14.13
C ARG A 131 -1.73 9.91 15.46
N ARG A 132 -0.71 9.07 15.71
CA ARG A 132 0.10 9.12 16.94
C ARG A 132 1.18 10.21 16.92
N ILE A 133 1.49 10.76 15.73
CA ILE A 133 2.40 11.89 15.60
C ILE A 133 1.58 13.18 15.82
N ALA A 134 1.99 13.98 16.79
CA ALA A 134 1.35 15.27 17.10
C ALA A 134 1.34 16.19 15.85
N ALA A 135 0.29 17.01 15.73
CA ALA A 135 0.12 17.96 14.63
C ALA A 135 1.08 19.16 14.77
#